data_AF-A0A1W2G574-F1
#
_entry.id   AF-A0A1W2G574-F1
#
_cell.length_a   1.000
_cell.length_b   1.000
_cell.length_c   1.000
_cell.angle_alpha   90.00
_cell.angle_beta   90.00
_cell.angle_gamma   90.00
#
_symmetry.space_group_name_H-M   'P 1'
#
loop_
_entity.id
_entity.type
_entity.pdbx_description
1 polymer ?
#
loop_
_entity_poly.entity_id
_entity_poly.type
_entity_poly.pdbx_seq_one_letter_code
_entity_poly.pdbx_strand_id
1 'polypeptide(L)'
;MIRIEEDINILGKVSVNFLDLSSRIYKIYEKENETVRQSTTPHLGLISRAFPTVNHSRYEYLILQCVISELVENTFKGTTSAQGSIRINGKEYLGNDIIKAWCLLSNFGHCKNTIGDEKSLLLAALQKRGLRSFLINSLRDPELRKWGEKVIDSYDYLGFHHILSIWRLHKCLPRKLEFQNELLSIYKLLLLDSHLTAGIAEQLKVEQLKNIYKNIRVLAIIALDSRNSSLPITTDILSTVLSFDFYENRFNQSNASELLNPQLVILIDYLYHSIRCQEYQRSYEIDAISSMNSTNYSDYCSQAISFGLGNSSKCDLKHFLRLKGNLDYNKLSSDLRTALTIKRGGLNVEASLDYNSISQTQIIDFYLIEEKFQLSEFPSFLTNIVGIIRTQMSQFIDAIKKSTSKLKENIDKELETLGIDDQARKVIEGPVQSYIYGEAKLGMDTHYIPAYKEILIAILKFHLGESYYFDIDHHVHRNFNYFGIKKDNSYDLMTRDINSAISESNDPDRKHELNHLSKSVNRKFDGIKIACLSRITIYDYSKNPSERKVTDIDSVLLKFNSEVMILELNESKNTRRPERDARRDINKLKKVLNKNSKGYRIQEVKGYGAKLVIKH
;
A
#
# COMPACT_ATOMS: atom_id res chain seq x y z
N MET A 1 30.18 28.05 10.79
CA MET A 1 30.48 26.72 10.22
C MET A 1 30.69 25.75 11.37
N ILE A 2 30.07 24.58 11.32
CA ILE A 2 30.29 23.45 12.24
C ILE A 2 30.76 22.29 11.38
N ARG A 3 31.79 21.55 11.82
CA ARG A 3 32.20 20.29 11.21
C ARG A 3 32.01 19.20 12.25
N ILE A 4 31.35 18.13 11.86
CA ILE A 4 31.20 16.92 12.67
C ILE A 4 31.89 15.75 11.97
N GLU A 5 32.30 14.76 12.76
CA GLU A 5 32.81 13.48 12.28
C GLU A 5 31.93 12.38 12.84
N GLU A 6 31.46 11.50 11.96
CA GLU A 6 30.53 10.43 12.29
C GLU A 6 31.00 9.13 11.63
N ASP A 7 30.66 7.99 12.24
CA ASP A 7 30.92 6.67 11.66
C ASP A 7 29.62 6.11 11.09
N ILE A 8 29.54 6.03 9.76
CA ILE A 8 28.38 5.46 9.07
C ILE A 8 28.77 4.07 8.60
N ASN A 9 28.04 3.04 9.04
CA ASN A 9 28.30 1.63 8.72
C ASN A 9 28.61 1.32 7.24
N ILE A 10 28.03 2.08 6.30
CA ILE A 10 28.22 1.88 4.86
C ILE A 10 29.45 2.61 4.29
N LEU A 11 29.86 3.74 4.88
CA LEU A 11 30.94 4.62 4.39
C LEU A 11 32.18 4.65 5.30
N GLY A 12 32.09 4.10 6.52
CA GLY A 12 33.07 4.31 7.59
C GLY A 12 33.00 5.74 8.14
N LYS A 13 34.16 6.24 8.57
CA LYS A 13 34.30 7.60 9.10
C LYS A 13 34.12 8.64 8.00
N VAL A 14 33.14 9.53 8.21
CA VAL A 14 32.82 10.63 7.31
C VAL A 14 32.83 11.95 8.08
N SER A 15 33.19 13.04 7.40
CA SER A 15 33.07 14.38 7.96
C SER A 15 31.98 15.16 7.25
N VAL A 16 31.08 15.79 8.01
CA VAL A 16 29.99 16.63 7.46
C VAL A 16 30.19 18.07 7.89
N ASN A 17 30.15 18.97 6.91
CA ASN A 17 30.32 20.40 7.07
C ASN A 17 28.96 21.11 7.03
N PHE A 18 28.52 21.67 8.14
CA PHE A 18 27.36 22.54 8.20
C PHE A 18 27.80 24.01 8.05
N LEU A 19 27.27 24.69 7.03
CA LEU A 19 27.58 26.08 6.67
C LEU A 19 26.67 27.05 7.44
N ASP A 20 26.45 28.28 6.97
CA ASP A 20 25.75 29.34 7.73
C ASP A 20 24.40 28.87 8.30
N LEU A 21 23.43 28.61 7.43
CA LEU A 21 22.07 28.27 7.81
C LEU A 21 22.01 26.89 8.46
N SER A 22 22.60 25.88 7.83
CA SER A 22 22.54 24.51 8.34
C SER A 22 23.26 24.37 9.68
N SER A 23 24.32 25.14 9.95
CA SER A 23 24.97 25.15 11.29
C SER A 23 24.08 25.79 12.35
N ARG A 24 23.31 26.83 12.00
CA ARG A 24 22.35 27.44 12.93
C ARG A 24 21.20 26.48 13.26
N ILE A 25 20.75 25.69 12.28
CA ILE A 25 19.75 24.62 12.51
C ILE A 25 20.37 23.48 13.34
N TYR A 26 21.61 23.08 13.05
CA TYR A 26 22.30 22.04 13.81
C TYR A 26 22.50 22.42 15.29
N LYS A 27 22.74 23.71 15.59
CA LYS A 27 22.74 24.20 16.99
C LYS A 27 21.40 24.03 17.70
N ILE A 28 20.28 24.07 16.97
CA ILE A 28 18.96 23.74 17.54
C ILE A 28 18.90 22.24 17.82
N TYR A 29 19.41 21.40 16.91
CA TYR A 29 19.52 19.96 17.11
C TYR A 29 20.28 19.61 18.39
N GLU A 30 21.44 20.24 18.61
CA GLU A 30 22.24 20.05 19.82
C GLU A 30 21.46 20.49 21.07
N LYS A 31 20.89 21.71 21.05
CA LYS A 31 20.13 22.26 22.18
C LYS A 31 18.93 21.40 22.57
N GLU A 32 18.23 20.82 21.60
CA GLU A 32 17.03 20.02 21.81
C GLU A 32 17.33 18.51 21.92
N ASN A 33 18.61 18.13 22.05
CA ASN A 33 19.09 16.74 22.13
C ASN A 33 18.62 15.83 20.98
N GLU A 34 18.47 16.40 19.78
CA GLU A 34 17.98 15.66 18.61
C GLU A 34 18.96 14.62 18.11
N THR A 35 20.27 14.86 18.22
CA THR A 35 21.29 13.88 17.86
C THR A 35 21.11 12.59 18.67
N VAL A 36 20.94 12.70 19.99
CA VAL A 36 20.70 11.55 20.87
C VAL A 36 19.34 10.91 20.58
N ARG A 37 18.28 11.72 20.41
CA ARG A 37 16.94 11.20 20.11
C ARG A 37 16.92 10.41 18.80
N GLN A 38 17.49 10.96 17.73
CA GLN A 38 17.49 10.34 16.41
C GLN A 38 18.43 9.14 16.33
N SER A 39 19.53 9.13 17.10
CA SER A 39 20.44 7.97 17.19
C SER A 39 19.78 6.76 17.86
N THR A 40 18.82 7.00 18.77
CA THR A 40 18.05 5.92 19.42
C THR A 40 16.71 5.63 18.75
N THR A 41 16.40 6.30 17.65
CA THR A 41 15.15 6.13 16.90
C THR A 41 15.44 5.29 15.66
N PRO A 42 14.92 4.05 15.56
CA PRO A 42 15.10 3.24 14.36
C PRO A 42 14.53 3.96 13.14
N HIS A 43 15.29 4.00 12.04
CA HIS A 43 14.85 4.64 10.79
C HIS A 43 13.51 4.08 10.35
N LEU A 44 13.38 2.76 10.26
CA LEU A 44 12.12 2.14 9.83
C LEU A 44 11.08 1.97 10.95
N GLY A 45 11.32 2.51 12.16
CA GLY A 45 10.38 2.45 13.28
C GLY A 45 9.89 1.02 13.55
N LEU A 46 8.58 0.79 13.46
CA LEU A 46 7.96 -0.53 13.71
C LEU A 46 8.38 -1.63 12.73
N ILE A 47 8.82 -1.29 11.51
CA ILE A 47 9.32 -2.27 10.54
C ILE A 47 10.57 -2.99 11.09
N SER A 48 11.41 -2.28 11.85
CA SER A 48 12.59 -2.89 12.51
C SER A 48 12.21 -3.96 13.54
N ARG A 49 10.96 -3.99 14.01
CA ARG A 49 10.44 -5.05 14.89
C ARG A 49 10.05 -6.30 14.10
N ALA A 50 9.49 -6.12 12.90
CA ALA A 50 9.21 -7.21 11.99
C ALA A 50 10.51 -7.82 11.42
N PHE A 51 11.53 -6.99 11.19
CA PHE A 51 12.84 -7.36 10.67
C PHE A 51 13.97 -6.80 11.54
N PRO A 52 14.42 -7.55 12.58
CA PRO A 52 15.42 -7.07 13.53
C PRO A 52 16.77 -6.65 12.93
N THR A 53 17.10 -7.13 11.73
CA THR A 53 18.33 -6.75 11.02
C THR A 53 18.27 -5.33 10.46
N VAL A 54 17.08 -4.74 10.33
CA VAL A 54 16.90 -3.39 9.77
C VAL A 54 16.74 -2.36 10.89
N ASN A 55 17.81 -2.16 11.66
CA ASN A 55 17.79 -1.38 12.91
C ASN A 55 18.65 -0.10 12.88
N HIS A 56 19.16 0.31 11.72
CA HIS A 56 19.89 1.57 11.58
C HIS A 56 19.04 2.76 12.03
N SER A 57 19.70 3.78 12.57
CA SER A 57 19.07 4.93 13.22
C SER A 57 18.61 5.99 12.22
N ARG A 58 17.66 6.82 12.66
CA ARG A 58 17.27 8.04 11.91
C ARG A 58 18.44 9.02 11.79
N TYR A 59 19.34 9.05 12.76
CA TYR A 59 20.51 9.92 12.71
C TYR A 59 21.50 9.47 11.62
N GLU A 60 21.81 8.17 11.53
CA GLU A 60 22.64 7.64 10.42
C GLU A 60 22.04 7.98 9.05
N TYR A 61 20.72 7.86 8.90
CA TYR A 61 20.02 8.27 7.68
C TYR A 61 20.19 9.76 7.37
N LEU A 62 20.00 10.63 8.37
CA LEU A 62 20.18 12.07 8.23
C LEU A 62 21.61 12.43 7.82
N ILE A 63 22.62 11.88 8.50
CA ILE A 63 24.02 12.17 8.19
C ILE A 63 24.37 11.66 6.80
N LEU A 64 23.87 10.49 6.39
CA LEU A 64 24.07 9.99 5.03
C LEU A 64 23.51 10.95 3.97
N GLN A 65 22.31 11.51 4.17
CA GLN A 65 21.77 12.53 3.26
C GLN A 65 22.70 13.74 3.15
N CYS A 66 23.24 14.21 4.28
CA CYS A 66 24.16 15.35 4.30
C CYS A 66 25.51 15.03 3.61
N VAL A 67 26.02 13.80 3.75
CA VAL A 67 27.22 13.33 3.03
C VAL A 67 26.98 13.27 1.54
N ILE A 68 25.87 12.66 1.09
CA ILE A 68 25.53 12.59 -0.34
C ILE A 68 25.39 14.00 -0.92
N SER A 69 24.81 14.97 -0.18
CA SER A 69 24.77 16.37 -0.61
C SER A 69 26.16 16.96 -0.84
N GLU A 70 27.15 16.65 -0.01
CA GLU A 70 28.54 17.08 -0.23
C GLU A 70 29.17 16.39 -1.43
N LEU A 71 28.91 15.10 -1.63
CA LEU A 71 29.41 14.36 -2.79
C LEU A 71 28.86 14.96 -4.09
N VAL A 72 27.56 15.28 -4.13
CA VAL A 72 26.93 15.94 -5.28
C VAL A 72 27.59 17.29 -5.55
N GLU A 73 27.73 18.15 -4.53
CA GLU A 73 28.35 19.47 -4.71
C GLU A 73 29.79 19.38 -5.19
N ASN A 74 30.59 18.45 -4.64
CA ASN A 74 31.99 18.28 -5.03
C ASN A 74 32.14 17.67 -6.43
N THR A 75 31.26 16.75 -6.80
CA THR A 75 31.27 16.05 -8.10
C THR A 75 30.89 16.99 -9.24
N PHE A 76 29.87 17.80 -9.03
CA PHE A 76 29.31 18.68 -10.06
C PHE A 76 29.81 20.13 -9.96
N LYS A 77 30.80 20.41 -9.11
CA LYS A 77 31.32 21.76 -8.91
C LYS A 77 31.75 22.40 -10.24
N GLY A 78 31.24 23.60 -10.51
CA GLY A 78 31.54 24.35 -11.74
C GLY A 78 30.82 23.83 -13.00
N THR A 79 29.97 22.82 -12.87
CA THR A 79 29.08 22.37 -13.95
C THR A 79 27.70 23.03 -13.80
N THR A 80 26.85 22.92 -14.83
CA THR A 80 25.45 23.34 -14.73
C THR A 80 24.66 22.54 -13.68
N SER A 81 25.10 21.32 -13.37
CA SER A 81 24.49 20.41 -12.40
C SER A 81 24.90 20.69 -10.94
N ALA A 82 25.72 21.71 -10.69
CA ALA A 82 26.10 22.14 -9.35
C ALA A 82 24.87 22.63 -8.55
N GLN A 83 24.93 22.55 -7.21
CA GLN A 83 23.85 23.08 -6.36
C GLN A 83 23.84 24.63 -6.37
N GLY A 84 24.98 25.26 -6.65
CA GLY A 84 25.09 26.70 -6.93
C GLY A 84 24.70 27.60 -5.76
N SER A 85 24.24 28.82 -6.06
CA SER A 85 23.67 29.75 -5.08
C SER A 85 22.25 30.19 -5.46
N ILE A 86 21.46 30.48 -4.44
CA ILE A 86 20.07 30.90 -4.56
C ILE A 86 19.82 32.13 -3.68
N ARG A 87 19.06 33.11 -4.19
CA ARG A 87 18.59 34.24 -3.41
C ARG A 87 17.20 33.93 -2.85
N ILE A 88 17.07 33.99 -1.54
CA ILE A 88 15.83 33.75 -0.79
C ILE A 88 15.54 35.01 0.00
N ASN A 89 14.43 35.69 -0.29
CA ASN A 89 14.07 36.98 0.30
C ASN A 89 15.22 38.02 0.22
N GLY A 90 15.93 38.04 -0.91
CA GLY A 90 17.05 38.96 -1.17
C GLY A 90 18.40 38.56 -0.56
N LYS A 91 18.45 37.59 0.37
CA LYS A 91 19.71 37.05 0.93
C LYS A 91 20.20 35.87 0.09
N GLU A 92 21.51 35.84 -0.19
CA GLU A 92 22.14 34.75 -0.93
C GLU A 92 22.50 33.57 -0.01
N TYR A 93 22.21 32.36 -0.47
CA TYR A 93 22.51 31.09 0.20
C TYR A 93 23.17 30.13 -0.78
N LEU A 94 24.06 29.27 -0.27
CA LEU A 94 24.61 28.16 -1.03
C LEU A 94 23.58 27.03 -1.12
N GLY A 95 23.41 26.43 -2.30
CA GLY A 95 22.46 25.35 -2.54
C GLY A 95 22.65 24.15 -1.61
N ASN A 96 23.91 23.76 -1.35
CA ASN A 96 24.25 22.72 -0.37
C ASN A 96 23.75 23.04 1.05
N ASP A 97 23.85 24.30 1.46
CA ASP A 97 23.40 24.76 2.77
C ASP A 97 21.86 24.68 2.88
N ILE A 98 21.15 25.00 1.79
CA ILE A 98 19.70 24.85 1.69
C ILE A 98 19.27 23.38 1.72
N ILE A 99 19.94 22.51 0.95
CA ILE A 99 19.62 21.07 0.92
C ILE A 99 19.85 20.45 2.31
N LYS A 100 20.97 20.75 2.97
CA LYS A 100 21.22 20.29 4.35
C LYS A 100 20.21 20.86 5.34
N ALA A 101 19.81 22.12 5.18
CA ALA A 101 18.72 22.69 5.97
C ALA A 101 17.42 21.91 5.77
N TRP A 102 17.06 21.51 4.55
CA TRP A 102 15.91 20.66 4.29
C TRP A 102 16.04 19.25 4.89
N CYS A 103 17.23 18.62 4.84
CA CYS A 103 17.47 17.33 5.50
C CYS A 103 17.25 17.42 7.02
N LEU A 104 17.77 18.48 7.66
CA LEU A 104 17.56 18.72 9.08
C LEU A 104 16.09 19.02 9.39
N LEU A 105 15.46 19.96 8.68
CA LEU A 105 14.07 20.35 8.97
C LEU A 105 13.08 19.20 8.73
N SER A 106 13.28 18.38 7.70
CA SER A 106 12.45 17.19 7.47
C SER A 106 12.60 16.17 8.59
N ASN A 107 13.82 15.80 8.99
CA ASN A 107 13.99 14.80 10.05
C ASN A 107 13.58 15.28 11.45
N PHE A 108 13.50 16.60 11.67
CA PHE A 108 13.12 17.20 12.95
C PHE A 108 11.69 16.82 13.40
N GLY A 109 10.81 16.47 12.46
CA GLY A 109 9.41 16.14 12.77
C GLY A 109 9.13 14.66 13.05
N HIS A 110 10.05 13.76 12.75
CA HIS A 110 9.79 12.32 12.84
C HIS A 110 9.62 11.83 14.28
N CYS A 111 8.62 10.98 14.50
CA CYS A 111 8.27 10.40 15.81
C CYS A 111 9.14 9.20 16.19
N LYS A 112 9.04 8.74 17.45
CA LYS A 112 9.85 7.64 18.00
C LYS A 112 9.66 6.32 17.24
N ASN A 113 8.42 5.99 16.86
CA ASN A 113 8.09 4.84 16.02
C ASN A 113 7.76 5.24 14.57
N THR A 114 8.24 6.43 14.16
CA THR A 114 8.16 6.99 12.80
C THR A 114 6.75 6.89 12.20
N ILE A 115 6.58 6.14 11.11
CA ILE A 115 5.32 5.98 10.39
C ILE A 115 4.21 5.48 11.31
N GLY A 116 4.51 4.62 12.30
CA GLY A 116 3.50 4.10 13.22
C GLY A 116 2.84 5.19 14.07
N ASP A 117 3.64 6.07 14.66
CA ASP A 117 3.15 7.22 15.42
C ASP A 117 2.49 8.28 14.52
N GLU A 118 3.08 8.53 13.35
CA GLU A 118 2.59 9.51 12.38
C GLU A 118 1.21 9.11 11.84
N LYS A 119 1.03 7.86 11.42
CA LYS A 119 -0.28 7.29 11.04
C LYS A 119 -1.27 7.36 12.19
N SER A 120 -0.85 7.03 13.41
CA SER A 120 -1.73 7.08 14.60
C SER A 120 -2.26 8.49 14.88
N LEU A 121 -1.38 9.50 14.86
CA LEU A 121 -1.76 10.91 15.04
C LEU A 121 -2.65 11.40 13.89
N LEU A 122 -2.33 11.03 12.66
CA LEU A 122 -3.10 11.42 11.48
C LEU A 122 -4.51 10.80 11.50
N LEU A 123 -4.63 9.52 11.84
CA LEU A 123 -5.92 8.84 12.06
C LEU A 123 -6.71 9.52 13.18
N ALA A 124 -6.06 9.82 14.30
CA ALA A 124 -6.69 10.52 15.41
C ALA A 124 -7.15 11.93 15.00
N ALA A 125 -6.39 12.64 14.17
CA ALA A 125 -6.78 13.96 13.65
C ALA A 125 -7.98 13.87 12.70
N LEU A 126 -8.09 12.83 11.88
CA LEU A 126 -9.27 12.58 11.05
C LEU A 126 -10.53 12.27 11.87
N GLN A 127 -10.38 11.67 13.04
CA GLN A 127 -11.49 11.27 13.92
C GLN A 127 -11.87 12.35 14.94
N LYS A 128 -10.89 13.12 15.44
CA LYS A 128 -11.05 14.10 16.53
C LYS A 128 -10.82 15.50 15.99
N ARG A 129 -11.91 16.26 15.80
CA ARG A 129 -11.88 17.65 15.32
C ARG A 129 -10.95 18.54 16.15
N GLY A 130 -10.89 18.34 17.46
CA GLY A 130 -10.01 19.12 18.34
C GLY A 130 -8.51 18.93 18.06
N LEU A 131 -8.05 17.69 17.87
CA LEU A 131 -6.67 17.39 17.51
C LEU A 131 -6.32 17.97 16.13
N ARG A 132 -7.23 17.82 15.16
CA ARG A 132 -7.07 18.46 13.84
C ARG A 132 -6.89 19.97 13.97
N SER A 133 -7.81 20.64 14.66
CA SER A 133 -7.75 22.09 14.85
C SER A 133 -6.46 22.51 15.55
N PHE A 134 -5.99 21.75 16.55
CA PHE A 134 -4.70 22.00 17.20
C PHE A 134 -3.52 21.94 16.21
N LEU A 135 -3.43 20.86 15.42
CA LEU A 135 -2.34 20.68 14.44
C LEU A 135 -2.38 21.77 13.37
N ILE A 136 -3.54 22.07 12.79
CA ILE A 136 -3.69 23.09 11.74
C ILE A 136 -3.43 24.50 12.27
N ASN A 137 -3.90 24.83 13.47
CA ASN A 137 -3.66 26.15 14.09
C ASN A 137 -2.20 26.33 14.51
N SER A 138 -1.43 25.25 14.67
CA SER A 138 0.01 25.35 14.88
C SER A 138 0.75 25.89 13.65
N LEU A 139 0.15 25.77 12.45
CA LEU A 139 0.65 26.34 11.21
C LEU A 139 0.18 27.80 11.10
N ARG A 140 1.07 28.72 11.51
CA ARG A 140 0.76 30.17 11.56
C ARG A 140 0.66 30.80 10.17
N ASP A 141 1.46 30.32 9.22
CA ASP A 141 1.45 30.79 7.83
C ASP A 141 0.21 30.25 7.07
N PRO A 142 -0.55 31.10 6.36
CA PRO A 142 -1.78 30.68 5.68
C PRO A 142 -1.59 29.64 4.57
N GLU A 143 -0.48 29.67 3.85
CA GLU A 143 -0.22 28.73 2.75
C GLU A 143 0.17 27.36 3.32
N LEU A 144 1.03 27.35 4.35
CA LEU A 144 1.35 26.13 5.09
C LEU A 144 0.12 25.54 5.76
N ARG A 145 -0.82 26.38 6.25
CA ARG A 145 -2.08 25.90 6.81
C ARG A 145 -2.91 25.14 5.78
N LYS A 146 -3.12 25.72 4.59
CA LYS A 146 -3.85 25.08 3.49
C LYS A 146 -3.15 23.78 3.05
N TRP A 147 -1.83 23.79 2.97
CA TRP A 147 -1.04 22.60 2.68
C TRP A 147 -1.21 21.52 3.76
N GLY A 148 -1.17 21.88 5.04
CA GLY A 148 -1.37 20.95 6.15
C GLY A 148 -2.79 20.39 6.20
N GLU A 149 -3.80 21.18 5.86
CA GLU A 149 -5.18 20.70 5.68
C GLU A 149 -5.23 19.63 4.60
N LYS A 150 -4.61 19.88 3.43
CA LYS A 150 -4.52 18.90 2.34
C LYS A 150 -3.85 17.61 2.80
N VAL A 151 -2.71 17.68 3.50
CA VAL A 151 -2.00 16.50 4.05
C VAL A 151 -2.91 15.66 4.94
N ILE A 152 -3.66 16.30 5.85
CA ILE A 152 -4.58 15.57 6.73
C ILE A 152 -5.76 15.00 5.92
N ASP A 153 -6.35 15.79 5.03
CA ASP A 153 -7.53 15.41 4.25
C ASP A 153 -7.26 14.31 3.22
N SER A 154 -6.07 14.27 2.64
CA SER A 154 -5.64 13.22 1.72
C SER A 154 -5.04 12.01 2.42
N TYR A 155 -4.99 12.00 3.76
CA TYR A 155 -4.33 10.95 4.55
C TYR A 155 -2.84 10.73 4.13
N ASP A 156 -2.11 11.81 3.84
CA ASP A 156 -0.70 11.75 3.45
C ASP A 156 0.19 11.59 4.69
N TYR A 157 0.34 10.35 5.13
CA TYR A 157 1.19 10.03 6.28
C TYR A 157 2.69 10.28 5.99
N LEU A 158 3.12 10.22 4.73
CA LEU A 158 4.50 10.52 4.34
C LEU A 158 4.83 12.00 4.54
N GLY A 159 3.88 12.89 4.25
CA GLY A 159 3.99 14.34 4.47
C GLY A 159 3.72 14.79 5.91
N PHE A 160 3.05 13.98 6.73
CA PHE A 160 2.55 14.38 8.05
C PHE A 160 3.64 14.86 9.02
N HIS A 161 4.81 14.22 9.02
CA HIS A 161 5.93 14.60 9.88
C HIS A 161 6.39 16.05 9.67
N HIS A 162 6.18 16.64 8.49
CA HIS A 162 6.52 18.05 8.25
C HIS A 162 5.61 19.01 9.06
N ILE A 163 4.35 18.66 9.30
CA ILE A 163 3.45 19.41 10.20
C ILE A 163 4.04 19.42 11.62
N LEU A 164 4.49 18.25 12.10
CA LEU A 164 5.11 18.12 13.41
C LEU A 164 6.42 18.91 13.49
N SER A 165 7.23 18.90 12.43
CA SER A 165 8.45 19.70 12.34
C SER A 165 8.14 21.20 12.51
N ILE A 166 7.14 21.74 11.80
CA ILE A 166 6.74 23.15 11.92
C ILE A 166 6.23 23.47 13.32
N TRP A 167 5.38 22.61 13.89
CA TRP A 167 4.91 22.76 15.28
C TRP A 167 6.09 22.82 16.26
N ARG A 168 7.08 21.94 16.10
CA ARG A 168 8.29 21.94 16.94
C ARG A 168 9.13 23.20 16.75
N LEU A 169 9.30 23.71 15.53
CA LEU A 169 10.02 24.97 15.29
C LEU A 169 9.38 26.12 16.07
N HIS A 170 8.05 26.17 16.11
CA HIS A 170 7.32 27.13 16.93
C HIS A 170 7.54 26.95 18.43
N LYS A 171 7.58 25.70 18.89
CA LYS A 171 7.81 25.34 20.30
C LYS A 171 9.23 25.63 20.78
N CYS A 172 10.25 25.34 19.97
CA CYS A 172 11.67 25.45 20.34
C CYS A 172 12.22 26.88 20.16
N LEU A 173 11.58 27.71 19.33
CA LEU A 173 12.00 29.07 19.01
C LEU A 173 10.93 30.14 19.31
N PRO A 174 10.30 30.17 20.51
CA PRO A 174 9.15 31.03 20.78
C PRO A 174 9.46 32.53 20.72
N ARG A 175 10.73 32.92 20.96
CA ARG A 175 11.18 34.32 21.03
C ARG A 175 12.12 34.72 19.88
N LYS A 176 12.42 33.83 18.93
CA LYS A 176 13.34 34.09 17.81
C LYS A 176 12.54 34.22 16.51
N LEU A 177 11.64 35.20 16.45
CA LEU A 177 10.67 35.37 15.35
C LEU A 177 11.36 35.55 13.99
N GLU A 178 12.42 36.35 13.91
CA GLU A 178 13.16 36.56 12.65
C GLU A 178 13.75 35.25 12.12
N PHE A 179 14.44 34.50 12.98
CA PHE A 179 15.01 33.22 12.58
C PHE A 179 13.93 32.19 12.25
N GLN A 180 12.83 32.18 13.00
CA GLN A 180 11.67 31.34 12.69
C GLN A 180 11.10 31.66 11.30
N ASN A 181 10.95 32.95 10.96
CA ASN A 181 10.46 33.36 9.64
C ASN A 181 11.44 33.01 8.52
N GLU A 182 12.75 33.13 8.76
CA GLU A 182 13.80 32.66 7.85
C GLU A 182 13.66 31.16 7.58
N LEU A 183 13.60 30.33 8.64
CA LEU A 183 13.44 28.87 8.52
C LEU A 183 12.13 28.48 7.82
N LEU A 184 11.01 29.13 8.14
CA LEU A 184 9.73 28.88 7.49
C LEU A 184 9.78 29.24 6.01
N SER A 185 10.42 30.34 5.63
CA SER A 185 10.58 30.73 4.22
C SER A 185 11.35 29.65 3.44
N ILE A 186 12.44 29.15 4.01
CA ILE A 186 13.23 28.06 3.42
C ILE A 186 12.43 26.76 3.35
N TYR A 187 11.65 26.45 4.38
CA TYR A 187 10.88 25.21 4.42
C TYR A 187 9.68 25.25 3.45
N LYS A 188 9.06 26.43 3.26
CA LYS A 188 8.03 26.66 2.23
C LYS A 188 8.55 26.34 0.84
N LEU A 189 9.80 26.69 0.54
CA LEU A 189 10.43 26.32 -0.74
C LEU A 189 10.47 24.81 -0.96
N LEU A 190 10.49 23.99 0.09
CA LEU A 190 10.43 22.53 -0.06
C LEU A 190 8.99 22.02 -0.19
N LEU A 191 8.09 22.52 0.67
CA LEU A 191 6.76 21.92 0.87
C LEU A 191 5.70 22.41 -0.11
N LEU A 192 5.84 23.63 -0.62
CA LEU A 192 4.81 24.26 -1.45
C LEU A 192 5.15 24.18 -2.94
N ASP A 193 4.09 24.24 -3.75
CA ASP A 193 4.18 24.31 -5.21
C ASP A 193 4.89 25.61 -5.63
N SER A 194 5.58 25.55 -6.78
CA SER A 194 6.41 26.64 -7.31
C SER A 194 5.68 27.99 -7.36
N HIS A 195 4.45 28.01 -7.88
CA HIS A 195 3.64 29.23 -8.00
C HIS A 195 3.38 29.96 -6.66
N LEU A 196 3.32 29.25 -5.53
CA LEU A 196 3.14 29.84 -4.20
C LEU A 196 4.44 30.41 -3.62
N THR A 197 5.59 30.04 -4.19
CA THR A 197 6.91 30.46 -3.70
C THR A 197 7.62 31.45 -4.61
N ALA A 198 6.95 31.89 -5.70
CA ALA A 198 7.52 32.79 -6.71
C ALA A 198 8.04 34.11 -6.13
N GLY A 199 7.42 34.62 -5.06
CA GLY A 199 7.87 35.82 -4.35
C GLY A 199 9.05 35.61 -3.40
N ILE A 200 9.42 34.37 -3.09
CA ILE A 200 10.46 34.01 -2.11
C ILE A 200 11.81 33.82 -2.81
N ALA A 201 11.84 33.09 -3.93
CA ALA A 201 13.06 32.71 -4.62
C ALA A 201 12.84 32.42 -6.12
N GLU A 202 13.94 32.37 -6.87
CA GLU A 202 13.95 32.01 -8.30
C GLU A 202 13.51 30.56 -8.52
N GLN A 203 12.38 30.37 -9.21
CA GLN A 203 11.68 29.08 -9.26
C GLN A 203 12.47 27.95 -9.92
N LEU A 204 13.18 28.24 -11.01
CA LEU A 204 13.97 27.23 -11.71
C LEU A 204 15.05 26.62 -10.81
N LYS A 205 15.71 27.46 -9.99
CA LYS A 205 16.70 27.00 -9.01
C LYS A 205 16.07 26.23 -7.85
N VAL A 206 14.90 26.66 -7.37
CA VAL A 206 14.16 25.93 -6.33
C VAL A 206 13.82 24.52 -6.80
N GLU A 207 13.27 24.37 -8.00
CA GLU A 207 12.91 23.06 -8.56
C GLU A 207 14.15 22.19 -8.82
N GLN A 208 15.26 22.77 -9.29
CA GLN A 208 16.55 22.06 -9.38
C GLN A 208 16.99 21.53 -8.02
N LEU A 209 17.01 22.36 -6.97
CA LEU A 209 17.39 21.95 -5.62
C LEU A 209 16.43 20.88 -5.06
N LYS A 210 15.12 20.99 -5.31
CA LYS A 210 14.13 19.97 -4.92
C LYS A 210 14.43 18.62 -5.57
N ASN A 211 14.75 18.61 -6.87
CA ASN A 211 15.11 17.39 -7.60
C ASN A 211 16.38 16.75 -7.03
N ILE A 212 17.42 17.54 -6.78
CA ILE A 212 18.66 17.08 -6.13
C ILE A 212 18.35 16.49 -4.75
N TYR A 213 17.61 17.21 -3.92
CA TYR A 213 17.20 16.76 -2.59
C TYR A 213 16.40 15.44 -2.66
N LYS A 214 15.45 15.31 -3.58
CA LYS A 214 14.67 14.08 -3.78
C LYS A 214 15.57 12.89 -4.14
N ASN A 215 16.51 13.09 -5.07
CA ASN A 215 17.45 12.04 -5.48
C ASN A 215 18.38 11.63 -4.32
N ILE A 216 18.85 12.60 -3.53
CA ILE A 216 19.64 12.34 -2.31
C ILE A 216 18.84 11.48 -1.33
N ARG A 217 17.58 11.82 -1.05
CA ARG A 217 16.72 11.05 -0.13
C ARG A 217 16.50 9.63 -0.60
N VAL A 218 16.20 9.45 -1.89
CA VAL A 218 15.93 8.14 -2.49
C VAL A 218 17.19 7.28 -2.45
N LEU A 219 18.34 7.84 -2.83
CA LEU A 219 19.62 7.12 -2.76
C LEU A 219 19.97 6.73 -1.32
N ALA A 220 19.77 7.61 -0.34
CA ALA A 220 19.99 7.30 1.07
C ALA A 220 19.09 6.16 1.57
N ILE A 221 17.80 6.17 1.19
CA ILE A 221 16.84 5.10 1.51
C ILE A 221 17.33 3.78 0.93
N ILE A 222 17.61 3.74 -0.37
CA ILE A 222 18.03 2.51 -1.05
C ILE A 222 19.32 1.99 -0.42
N ALA A 223 20.34 2.82 -0.28
CA ALA A 223 21.65 2.40 0.20
C ALA A 223 21.64 1.87 1.64
N LEU A 224 20.83 2.44 2.54
CA LEU A 224 20.73 1.98 3.93
C LEU A 224 19.75 0.82 4.08
N ASP A 225 18.54 0.96 3.57
CA ASP A 225 17.50 -0.04 3.79
C ASP A 225 17.83 -1.34 3.09
N SER A 226 18.33 -1.28 1.85
CA SER A 226 18.63 -2.49 1.10
C SER A 226 19.73 -3.30 1.78
N ARG A 227 20.83 -2.62 2.19
CA ARG A 227 21.98 -3.24 2.85
C ARG A 227 21.65 -3.89 4.18
N ASN A 228 20.70 -3.32 4.93
CA ASN A 228 20.28 -3.86 6.22
C ASN A 228 19.12 -4.87 6.11
N SER A 229 18.48 -4.95 4.94
CA SER A 229 17.43 -5.92 4.63
C SER A 229 17.99 -7.22 4.02
N SER A 230 17.14 -8.23 3.90
CA SER A 230 17.48 -9.47 3.18
C SER A 230 17.32 -9.34 1.66
N LEU A 231 17.15 -8.13 1.12
CA LEU A 231 16.97 -7.91 -0.31
C LEU A 231 18.32 -7.92 -1.02
N PRO A 232 18.44 -8.59 -2.17
CA PRO A 232 19.69 -8.66 -2.93
C PRO A 232 19.93 -7.39 -3.76
N ILE A 233 19.80 -6.21 -3.14
CA ILE A 233 20.00 -4.91 -3.77
C ILE A 233 21.17 -4.22 -3.07
N THR A 234 22.20 -3.90 -3.83
CA THR A 234 23.36 -3.11 -3.35
C THR A 234 23.59 -1.94 -4.28
N THR A 235 23.73 -0.75 -3.71
CA THR A 235 23.95 0.48 -4.47
C THR A 235 25.27 1.10 -4.09
N ASP A 236 26.14 1.31 -5.08
CA ASP A 236 27.33 2.13 -4.92
C ASP A 236 26.92 3.62 -4.98
N ILE A 237 27.04 4.30 -3.84
CA ILE A 237 26.66 5.71 -3.71
C ILE A 237 27.45 6.60 -4.67
N LEU A 238 28.77 6.41 -4.79
CA LEU A 238 29.61 7.31 -5.59
C LEU A 238 29.31 7.15 -7.08
N SER A 239 29.25 5.90 -7.55
CA SER A 239 28.89 5.58 -8.94
C SER A 239 27.48 6.10 -9.29
N THR A 240 26.55 6.01 -8.35
CA THR A 240 25.18 6.53 -8.54
C THR A 240 25.14 8.05 -8.57
N VAL A 241 25.87 8.74 -7.69
CA VAL A 241 25.98 10.21 -7.70
C VAL A 241 26.58 10.71 -9.01
N LEU A 242 27.61 10.03 -9.55
CA LEU A 242 28.19 10.36 -10.86
C LEU A 242 27.17 10.24 -12.01
N SER A 243 26.15 9.41 -11.84
CA SER A 243 25.08 9.20 -12.82
C SER A 243 23.91 10.17 -12.66
N PHE A 244 23.95 11.10 -11.69
CA PHE A 244 22.94 12.15 -11.57
C PHE A 244 23.16 13.23 -12.65
N ASP A 245 22.71 12.98 -13.88
CA ASP A 245 22.55 14.06 -14.85
C ASP A 245 21.26 14.83 -14.54
N PHE A 246 21.40 16.00 -13.92
CA PHE A 246 20.27 16.84 -13.50
C PHE A 246 19.71 17.72 -14.63
N TYR A 247 20.31 17.69 -15.82
CA TYR A 247 19.80 18.38 -17.01
C TYR A 247 19.23 17.39 -18.02
N GLU A 248 17.90 17.35 -18.11
CA GLU A 248 17.21 16.73 -19.23
C GLU A 248 17.74 17.34 -20.56
N ASN A 249 18.21 16.46 -21.46
CA ASN A 249 18.59 16.71 -22.86
C ASN A 249 20.07 16.93 -23.24
N ARG A 250 21.07 16.78 -22.35
CA ARG A 250 22.48 16.85 -22.81
C ARG A 250 23.09 15.51 -23.25
N PHE A 251 22.63 14.40 -22.71
CA PHE A 251 23.01 13.05 -23.16
C PHE A 251 21.81 12.11 -23.10
N ASN A 252 21.68 11.19 -24.07
CA ASN A 252 20.67 10.13 -24.12
C ASN A 252 20.86 9.07 -23.00
N GLN A 253 21.00 9.48 -21.75
CA GLN A 253 21.24 8.61 -20.61
C GLN A 253 20.11 8.76 -19.60
N SER A 254 19.58 7.61 -19.19
CA SER A 254 18.43 7.40 -18.31
C SER A 254 18.42 8.34 -17.09
N ASN A 255 17.27 8.96 -16.83
CA ASN A 255 17.05 9.78 -15.63
C ASN A 255 17.46 9.00 -14.36
N ALA A 256 18.05 9.64 -13.36
CA ALA A 256 18.39 8.97 -12.09
C ALA A 256 17.18 8.24 -11.46
N SER A 257 15.97 8.76 -11.69
CA SER A 257 14.71 8.13 -11.32
C SER A 257 14.47 6.77 -12.01
N GLU A 258 14.90 6.57 -13.25
CA GLU A 258 14.78 5.29 -13.97
C GLU A 258 15.64 4.20 -13.34
N LEU A 259 16.82 4.56 -12.80
CA LEU A 259 17.68 3.64 -12.06
C LEU A 259 17.15 3.34 -10.65
N LEU A 260 16.69 4.38 -9.94
CA LEU A 260 16.36 4.30 -8.51
C LEU A 260 14.92 3.82 -8.25
N ASN A 261 13.95 4.23 -9.07
CA ASN A 261 12.54 3.91 -8.83
C ASN A 261 12.26 2.41 -8.81
N PRO A 262 12.80 1.57 -9.71
CA PRO A 262 12.56 0.12 -9.64
C PRO A 262 13.07 -0.50 -8.33
N GLN A 263 14.25 -0.07 -7.86
CA GLN A 263 14.82 -0.53 -6.58
C GLN A 263 13.96 -0.08 -5.40
N LEU A 264 13.47 1.16 -5.44
CA LEU A 264 12.58 1.69 -4.41
C LEU A 264 11.22 0.98 -4.41
N VAL A 265 10.65 0.63 -5.57
CA VAL A 265 9.41 -0.15 -5.65
C VAL A 265 9.59 -1.52 -4.99
N ILE A 266 10.71 -2.21 -5.25
CA ILE A 266 11.02 -3.49 -4.61
C ILE A 266 11.15 -3.31 -3.09
N LEU A 267 11.87 -2.29 -2.62
CA LEU A 267 11.98 -2.01 -1.19
C LEU A 267 10.61 -1.77 -0.56
N ILE A 268 9.80 -0.88 -1.15
CA ILE A 268 8.47 -0.57 -0.65
C ILE A 268 7.59 -1.82 -0.59
N ASP A 269 7.53 -2.60 -1.66
CA ASP A 269 6.62 -3.75 -1.74
C ASP A 269 7.04 -4.92 -0.83
N TYR A 270 8.35 -5.19 -0.72
CA TYR A 270 8.85 -6.36 0.01
C TYR A 270 9.25 -6.07 1.46
N LEU A 271 9.66 -4.84 1.79
CA LEU A 271 10.06 -4.46 3.14
C LEU A 271 8.95 -3.67 3.84
N TYR A 272 8.58 -2.50 3.31
CA TYR A 272 7.64 -1.57 3.96
C TYR A 272 6.21 -2.10 3.99
N HIS A 273 5.76 -2.68 2.88
CA HIS A 273 4.45 -3.28 2.72
C HIS A 273 4.46 -4.78 2.97
N SER A 274 5.52 -5.37 3.54
CA SER A 274 5.45 -6.78 3.94
C SER A 274 4.25 -7.00 4.87
N ILE A 275 3.59 -8.16 4.75
CA ILE A 275 2.41 -8.48 5.57
C ILE A 275 2.71 -8.31 7.06
N ARG A 276 3.87 -8.83 7.50
CA ARG A 276 4.30 -8.74 8.90
C ARG A 276 4.50 -7.30 9.36
N CYS A 277 5.08 -6.43 8.53
CA CYS A 277 5.20 -5.00 8.87
C CYS A 277 3.84 -4.35 9.07
N GLN A 278 2.88 -4.66 8.20
CA GLN A 278 1.55 -4.07 8.23
C GLN A 278 0.73 -4.57 9.44
N GLU A 279 0.89 -5.82 9.86
CA GLU A 279 0.33 -6.35 11.13
C GLU A 279 0.83 -5.54 12.33
N TYR A 280 2.15 -5.35 12.46
CA TYR A 280 2.75 -4.57 13.56
C TYR A 280 2.32 -3.10 13.52
N GLN A 281 2.33 -2.46 12.34
CA GLN A 281 1.89 -1.08 12.19
C GLN A 281 0.44 -0.92 12.61
N ARG A 282 -0.47 -1.75 12.10
CA ARG A 282 -1.89 -1.63 12.40
C ARG A 282 -2.23 -1.97 13.84
N SER A 283 -1.57 -2.97 14.43
CA SER A 283 -1.73 -3.32 15.85
C SER A 283 -1.32 -2.14 16.73
N TYR A 284 -0.19 -1.51 16.41
CA TYR A 284 0.28 -0.31 17.10
C TYR A 284 -0.68 0.87 16.97
N GLU A 285 -1.22 1.14 15.77
CA GLU A 285 -2.18 2.22 15.56
C GLU A 285 -3.42 2.09 16.44
N ILE A 286 -3.95 0.88 16.58
CA ILE A 286 -5.12 0.60 17.42
C ILE A 286 -4.80 0.88 18.88
N ASP A 287 -3.67 0.37 19.37
CA ASP A 287 -3.20 0.56 20.74
C ASP A 287 -2.95 2.05 21.03
N ALA A 288 -2.24 2.75 20.14
CA ALA A 288 -1.94 4.18 20.24
C ALA A 288 -3.20 5.05 20.23
N ILE A 289 -4.18 4.77 19.36
CA ILE A 289 -5.43 5.56 19.35
C ILE A 289 -6.24 5.32 20.62
N SER A 290 -6.22 4.10 21.16
CA SER A 290 -6.94 3.75 22.40
C SER A 290 -6.38 4.44 23.65
N SER A 291 -5.09 4.81 23.64
CA SER A 291 -4.43 5.52 24.74
C SER A 291 -4.71 7.04 24.72
N MET A 292 -5.16 7.59 23.59
CA MET A 292 -5.41 9.03 23.42
C MET A 292 -6.76 9.51 23.99
N ASN A 293 -6.95 9.48 25.31
CA ASN A 293 -8.23 9.87 25.94
C ASN A 293 -8.27 11.29 26.54
N SER A 294 -7.13 11.98 26.62
CA SER A 294 -7.01 13.38 27.05
C SER A 294 -7.39 14.40 25.96
N THR A 295 -7.66 15.63 26.38
CA THR A 295 -7.83 16.79 25.49
C THR A 295 -6.54 17.60 25.30
N ASN A 296 -5.44 17.24 25.97
CA ASN A 296 -4.16 17.93 25.83
C ASN A 296 -3.39 17.41 24.60
N TYR A 297 -3.71 17.95 23.44
CA TYR A 297 -3.13 17.52 22.17
C TYR A 297 -1.62 17.78 22.03
N SER A 298 -1.07 18.73 22.79
CA SER A 298 0.38 18.99 22.84
C SER A 298 1.14 17.83 23.49
N ASP A 299 0.52 17.16 24.46
CA ASP A 299 1.11 15.99 25.12
C ASP A 299 1.20 14.82 24.15
N TYR A 300 0.19 14.59 23.30
CA TYR A 300 0.28 13.55 22.26
C TYR A 300 1.44 13.76 21.30
N CYS A 301 1.61 14.99 20.79
CA CYS A 301 2.71 15.27 19.87
C CYS A 301 4.06 15.08 20.58
N SER A 302 4.18 15.57 21.82
CA SER A 302 5.42 15.42 22.61
C SER A 302 5.71 13.95 22.95
N GLN A 303 4.70 13.19 23.33
CA GLN A 303 4.80 11.76 23.62
C GLN A 303 5.19 10.97 22.37
N ALA A 304 4.56 11.22 21.23
CA ALA A 304 4.88 10.57 19.96
C ALA A 304 6.34 10.80 19.55
N ILE A 305 6.87 12.02 19.74
CA ILE A 305 8.25 12.36 19.39
C ILE A 305 9.27 11.70 20.31
N SER A 306 9.00 11.66 21.61
CA SER A 306 9.98 11.24 22.61
C SER A 306 9.90 9.76 22.99
N PHE A 307 8.69 9.23 23.16
CA PHE A 307 8.46 7.92 23.79
C PHE A 307 7.67 6.94 22.91
N GLY A 308 6.88 7.45 21.97
CA GLY A 308 5.89 6.69 21.22
C GLY A 308 4.52 6.67 21.92
N LEU A 309 3.47 6.53 21.13
CA LEU A 309 2.07 6.58 21.57
C LEU A 309 1.48 5.25 22.04
N GLY A 310 2.07 4.13 21.60
CA GLY A 310 1.57 2.79 21.88
C GLY A 310 2.69 1.81 22.23
N ASN A 311 2.30 0.58 22.50
CA ASN A 311 3.22 -0.52 22.79
C ASN A 311 3.79 -1.11 21.48
N SER A 312 5.02 -0.70 21.14
CA SER A 312 5.73 -1.17 19.93
C SER A 312 6.04 -2.68 19.88
N SER A 313 5.96 -3.41 21.01
CA SER A 313 6.21 -4.86 21.03
C SER A 313 4.95 -5.70 20.90
N LYS A 314 3.76 -5.09 20.90
CA LYS A 314 2.48 -5.80 20.92
C LYS A 314 1.93 -5.96 19.50
N CYS A 315 1.66 -7.19 19.09
CA CYS A 315 1.05 -7.53 17.80
C CYS A 315 -0.08 -8.55 18.00
N ASP A 316 -1.32 -8.08 18.09
CA ASP A 316 -2.51 -8.93 18.32
C ASP A 316 -3.26 -9.27 17.01
N LEU A 317 -2.74 -8.80 15.87
CA LEU A 317 -3.37 -8.95 14.56
C LEU A 317 -2.72 -10.08 13.78
N LYS A 318 -3.58 -10.86 13.11
CA LYS A 318 -3.20 -11.84 12.10
C LYS A 318 -3.77 -11.43 10.76
N HIS A 319 -2.93 -11.31 9.75
CA HIS A 319 -3.32 -11.01 8.38
C HIS A 319 -4.24 -12.10 7.83
N PHE A 320 -5.28 -11.66 7.12
CA PHE A 320 -6.22 -12.53 6.47
C PHE A 320 -6.19 -12.38 4.94
N LEU A 321 -6.34 -11.14 4.47
CA LEU A 321 -6.50 -10.84 3.05
C LEU A 321 -5.80 -9.54 2.71
N ARG A 322 -5.13 -9.52 1.56
CA ARG A 322 -4.60 -8.30 0.93
C ARG A 322 -5.30 -8.06 -0.40
N LEU A 323 -5.78 -6.85 -0.60
CA LEU A 323 -6.27 -6.37 -1.90
C LEU A 323 -5.34 -5.29 -2.42
N LYS A 324 -5.07 -5.31 -3.73
CA LYS A 324 -4.32 -4.28 -4.43
C LYS A 324 -5.24 -3.57 -5.42
N GLY A 325 -5.11 -2.25 -5.51
CA GLY A 325 -5.88 -1.41 -6.42
C GLY A 325 -5.03 -0.25 -6.96
N ASN A 326 -5.64 0.54 -7.84
CA ASN A 326 -5.00 1.76 -8.34
C ASN A 326 -5.14 2.87 -7.31
N LEU A 327 -4.06 3.63 -7.11
CA LEU A 327 -4.02 4.74 -6.19
C LEU A 327 -4.73 5.98 -6.77
N ASP A 328 -5.68 6.55 -6.01
CA ASP A 328 -6.24 7.87 -6.25
C ASP A 328 -6.07 8.72 -4.97
N TYR A 329 -5.06 9.60 -4.96
CA TYR A 329 -4.72 10.43 -3.79
C TYR A 329 -5.91 11.28 -3.31
N ASN A 330 -6.80 11.70 -4.20
CA ASN A 330 -7.95 12.52 -3.82
C ASN A 330 -9.02 11.71 -3.07
N LYS A 331 -8.93 10.38 -3.10
CA LYS A 331 -9.90 9.47 -2.48
C LYS A 331 -9.34 8.70 -1.30
N LEU A 332 -8.04 8.75 -1.01
CA LEU A 332 -7.39 7.99 0.07
C LEU A 332 -8.13 8.05 1.42
N SER A 333 -8.57 9.24 1.85
CA SER A 333 -9.32 9.38 3.11
C SER A 333 -10.72 8.75 3.04
N SER A 334 -11.39 8.83 1.89
CA SER A 334 -12.66 8.15 1.65
C SER A 334 -12.48 6.62 1.59
N ASP A 335 -11.42 6.16 0.94
CA ASP A 335 -11.08 4.74 0.82
C ASP A 335 -10.72 4.16 2.18
N LEU A 336 -9.96 4.90 2.99
CA LEU A 336 -9.67 4.54 4.37
C LEU A 336 -10.94 4.41 5.19
N ARG A 337 -11.84 5.41 5.14
CA ARG A 337 -13.14 5.33 5.84
C ARG A 337 -13.94 4.12 5.38
N THR A 338 -13.91 3.82 4.08
CA THR A 338 -14.58 2.66 3.49
C THR A 338 -13.96 1.37 4.02
N ALA A 339 -12.63 1.24 4.03
CA ALA A 339 -11.92 0.08 4.57
C ALA A 339 -12.25 -0.14 6.05
N LEU A 340 -12.29 0.94 6.86
CA LEU A 340 -12.62 0.87 8.28
C LEU A 340 -14.09 0.47 8.56
N THR A 341 -14.98 0.49 7.56
CA THR A 341 -16.34 -0.06 7.71
C THR A 341 -16.35 -1.57 7.93
N ILE A 342 -15.22 -2.26 7.74
CA ILE A 342 -15.05 -3.69 8.03
C ILE A 342 -15.53 -4.07 9.43
N LYS A 343 -15.37 -3.17 10.41
CA LYS A 343 -15.79 -3.33 11.81
C LYS A 343 -17.29 -3.51 12.00
N ARG A 344 -18.11 -3.22 10.98
CA ARG A 344 -19.54 -3.57 10.97
C ARG A 344 -19.76 -5.09 10.97
N GLY A 345 -18.72 -5.88 10.69
CA GLY A 345 -18.78 -7.34 10.57
C GLY A 345 -18.48 -8.06 11.87
N GLY A 346 -18.02 -7.32 12.88
CA GLY A 346 -17.58 -7.84 14.17
C GLY A 346 -16.57 -6.87 14.80
N LEU A 347 -16.45 -6.90 16.13
CA LEU A 347 -15.46 -6.10 16.84
C LEU A 347 -14.05 -6.71 16.77
N ASN A 348 -13.95 -7.94 16.27
CA ASN A 348 -12.72 -8.75 16.28
C ASN A 348 -12.00 -8.78 14.93
N VAL A 349 -12.29 -7.81 14.06
CA VAL A 349 -11.67 -7.65 12.73
C VAL A 349 -11.20 -6.22 12.54
N GLU A 350 -10.15 -6.06 11.73
CA GLU A 350 -9.54 -4.77 11.44
C GLU A 350 -9.18 -4.66 9.96
N ALA A 351 -8.94 -3.43 9.51
CA ALA A 351 -8.38 -3.16 8.19
C ALA A 351 -7.38 -1.99 8.25
N SER A 352 -6.44 -1.99 7.31
CA SER A 352 -5.54 -0.86 7.06
C SER A 352 -5.55 -0.49 5.58
N LEU A 353 -5.16 0.76 5.30
CA LEU A 353 -4.93 1.28 3.96
C LEU A 353 -3.48 1.76 3.89
N ASP A 354 -2.76 1.32 2.88
CA ASP A 354 -1.43 1.81 2.55
C ASP A 354 -1.28 2.03 1.03
N TYR A 355 -0.17 2.61 0.59
CA TYR A 355 0.07 2.86 -0.82
C TYR A 355 1.55 2.96 -1.19
N ASN A 356 1.88 2.46 -2.38
CA ASN A 356 3.18 2.69 -3.01
C ASN A 356 3.03 3.89 -3.96
N SER A 357 3.62 5.02 -3.58
CA SER A 357 3.55 6.27 -4.34
C SER A 357 4.32 6.24 -5.65
N ILE A 358 5.24 5.28 -5.83
CA ILE A 358 6.04 5.12 -7.05
C ILE A 358 5.29 4.25 -8.06
N SER A 359 4.80 3.08 -7.63
CA SER A 359 4.02 2.18 -8.48
C SER A 359 2.54 2.56 -8.60
N GLN A 360 2.10 3.62 -7.92
CA GLN A 360 0.70 4.07 -7.85
C GLN A 360 -0.27 2.95 -7.43
N THR A 361 0.19 2.07 -6.53
CA THR A 361 -0.58 0.92 -6.05
C THR A 361 -1.12 1.20 -4.65
N GLN A 362 -2.44 1.12 -4.49
CA GLN A 362 -3.12 1.11 -3.19
C GLN A 362 -3.16 -0.32 -2.65
N ILE A 363 -2.98 -0.47 -1.34
CA ILE A 363 -3.02 -1.75 -0.62
C ILE A 363 -4.06 -1.64 0.49
N ILE A 364 -5.00 -2.58 0.54
CA ILE A 364 -5.92 -2.75 1.65
C ILE A 364 -5.65 -4.11 2.28
N ASP A 365 -5.30 -4.11 3.55
CA ASP A 365 -5.12 -5.33 4.33
C ASP A 365 -6.27 -5.50 5.31
N PHE A 366 -6.70 -6.75 5.48
CA PHE A 366 -7.72 -7.16 6.42
C PHE A 366 -7.13 -8.12 7.44
N TYR A 367 -7.50 -7.95 8.70
CA TYR A 367 -6.93 -8.67 9.83
C TYR A 367 -7.99 -9.30 10.71
N LEU A 368 -7.62 -10.40 11.35
CA LEU A 368 -8.35 -11.03 12.45
C LEU A 368 -7.62 -10.71 13.76
N ILE A 369 -8.37 -10.47 14.83
CA ILE A 369 -7.81 -10.43 16.19
C ILE A 369 -7.82 -11.86 16.72
N GLU A 370 -6.68 -12.55 16.65
CA GLU A 370 -6.57 -14.03 16.66
C GLU A 370 -7.24 -14.69 17.87
N GLU A 371 -7.14 -14.08 19.05
CA GLU A 371 -7.72 -14.64 20.28
C GLU A 371 -9.21 -14.35 20.47
N LYS A 372 -9.76 -13.39 19.72
CA LYS A 372 -11.13 -12.90 19.93
C LYS A 372 -12.08 -13.23 18.79
N PHE A 373 -11.56 -13.45 17.59
CA PHE A 373 -12.37 -13.67 16.40
C PHE A 373 -13.17 -14.98 16.48
N GLN A 374 -14.49 -14.88 16.32
CA GLN A 374 -15.39 -16.03 16.34
C GLN A 374 -15.75 -16.46 14.92
N LEU A 375 -15.80 -17.78 14.67
CA LEU A 375 -16.14 -18.31 13.34
C LEU A 375 -17.53 -17.87 12.85
N SER A 376 -18.46 -17.57 13.77
CA SER A 376 -19.78 -17.00 13.45
C SER A 376 -19.73 -15.57 12.87
N GLU A 377 -18.62 -14.84 13.04
CA GLU A 377 -18.40 -13.51 12.46
C GLU A 377 -17.88 -13.58 11.01
N PHE A 378 -17.54 -14.76 10.52
CA PHE A 378 -16.95 -14.95 9.19
C PHE A 378 -17.88 -14.52 8.04
N PRO A 379 -19.19 -14.88 8.02
CA PRO A 379 -20.10 -14.49 6.95
C PRO A 379 -20.26 -12.96 6.82
N SER A 380 -20.45 -12.27 7.95
CA SER A 380 -20.56 -10.81 8.01
C SER A 380 -19.24 -10.13 7.62
N PHE A 381 -18.11 -10.66 8.08
CA PHE A 381 -16.79 -10.17 7.70
C PHE A 381 -16.56 -10.23 6.17
N LEU A 382 -16.80 -11.38 5.53
CA LEU A 382 -16.66 -11.52 4.08
C LEU A 382 -17.64 -10.62 3.31
N THR A 383 -18.88 -10.52 3.78
CA THR A 383 -19.89 -9.64 3.17
C THR A 383 -19.43 -8.18 3.18
N ASN A 384 -18.77 -7.74 4.26
CA ASN A 384 -18.23 -6.39 4.34
C ASN A 384 -17.01 -6.18 3.45
N ILE A 385 -16.10 -7.16 3.33
CA ILE A 385 -14.99 -7.10 2.37
C ILE A 385 -15.56 -6.90 0.94
N VAL A 386 -16.56 -7.69 0.55
CA VAL A 386 -17.20 -7.51 -0.77
C VAL A 386 -17.95 -6.19 -0.87
N GLY A 387 -18.54 -5.70 0.22
CA GLY A 387 -19.12 -4.36 0.28
C GLY A 387 -18.11 -3.26 -0.04
N ILE A 388 -16.89 -3.38 0.47
CA ILE A 388 -15.76 -2.46 0.20
C ILE A 388 -15.35 -2.56 -1.27
N ILE A 389 -15.10 -3.77 -1.78
CA ILE A 389 -14.77 -4.02 -3.19
C ILE A 389 -15.84 -3.42 -4.11
N ARG A 390 -17.12 -3.61 -3.78
CA ARG A 390 -18.24 -3.07 -4.56
C ARG A 390 -18.26 -1.55 -4.56
N THR A 391 -17.98 -0.90 -3.44
CA THR A 391 -17.92 0.56 -3.38
C THR A 391 -16.81 1.08 -4.30
N GLN A 392 -15.61 0.48 -4.25
CA GLN A 392 -14.52 0.81 -5.17
C GLN A 392 -14.89 0.56 -6.63
N MET A 393 -15.63 -0.52 -6.90
CA MET A 393 -16.16 -0.87 -8.22
C MET A 393 -17.14 0.15 -8.77
N SER A 394 -18.11 0.56 -7.96
CA SER A 394 -19.05 1.60 -8.34
C SER A 394 -18.33 2.91 -8.64
N GLN A 395 -17.36 3.31 -7.80
CA GLN A 395 -16.58 4.52 -8.04
C GLN A 395 -15.76 4.47 -9.33
N PHE A 396 -15.17 3.32 -9.66
CA PHE A 396 -14.44 3.11 -10.91
C PHE A 396 -15.36 3.20 -12.13
N ILE A 397 -16.50 2.50 -12.09
CA ILE A 397 -17.51 2.55 -13.15
C ILE A 397 -18.03 3.98 -13.32
N ASP A 398 -18.29 4.70 -12.24
CA ASP A 398 -18.76 6.08 -12.28
C ASP A 398 -17.69 7.02 -12.85
N ALA A 399 -16.41 6.78 -12.57
CA ALA A 399 -15.30 7.50 -13.17
C ALA A 399 -15.22 7.27 -14.69
N ILE A 400 -15.37 6.01 -15.14
CA ILE A 400 -15.45 5.69 -16.58
C ILE A 400 -16.67 6.33 -17.22
N LYS A 401 -17.84 6.28 -16.58
CA LYS A 401 -19.05 6.91 -17.09
C LYS A 401 -18.89 8.42 -17.22
N LYS A 402 -18.21 9.08 -16.27
CA LYS A 402 -17.97 10.51 -16.30
C LYS A 402 -16.94 10.92 -17.37
N SER A 403 -15.86 10.16 -17.54
CA SER A 403 -14.90 10.40 -18.63
C SER A 403 -15.56 10.17 -20.00
N THR A 404 -16.37 9.13 -20.07
CA THR A 404 -17.20 8.79 -21.23
C THR A 404 -18.21 9.87 -21.57
N SER A 405 -18.98 10.37 -20.60
CA SER A 405 -20.02 11.35 -20.88
C SER A 405 -19.41 12.63 -21.44
N LYS A 406 -18.25 13.03 -20.90
CA LYS A 406 -17.47 14.15 -21.43
C LYS A 406 -16.95 13.89 -22.84
N LEU A 407 -16.48 12.67 -23.13
CA LEU A 407 -16.07 12.29 -24.48
C LEU A 407 -17.26 12.32 -25.44
N LYS A 408 -18.41 11.78 -25.04
CA LYS A 408 -19.64 11.79 -25.83
C LYS A 408 -20.09 13.21 -26.11
N GLU A 409 -20.15 14.08 -25.10
CA GLU A 409 -20.48 15.50 -25.28
C GLU A 409 -19.53 16.21 -26.25
N ASN A 410 -18.24 15.91 -26.21
CA ASN A 410 -17.27 16.47 -27.16
C ASN A 410 -17.48 15.96 -28.58
N ILE A 411 -17.72 14.65 -28.74
CA ILE A 411 -18.05 14.05 -30.04
C ILE A 411 -19.34 14.66 -30.58
N ASP A 412 -20.38 14.78 -29.76
CA ASP A 412 -21.67 15.35 -30.15
C ASP A 412 -21.52 16.80 -30.64
N LYS A 413 -20.74 17.63 -29.94
CA LYS A 413 -20.45 19.01 -30.37
C LYS A 413 -19.69 19.08 -31.70
N GLU A 414 -18.72 18.19 -31.91
CA GLU A 414 -17.98 18.13 -33.17
C GLU A 414 -18.86 17.64 -34.32
N LEU A 415 -19.69 16.62 -34.09
CA LEU A 415 -20.62 16.10 -35.10
C LEU A 415 -21.67 17.16 -35.50
N GLU A 416 -22.16 17.95 -34.54
CA GLU A 416 -23.04 19.10 -34.79
C GLU A 416 -22.34 20.18 -35.63
N THR A 417 -21.07 20.48 -35.32
CA THR A 417 -20.26 21.45 -36.07
C THR A 417 -20.03 21.01 -37.52
N LEU A 418 -19.89 19.70 -37.74
CA LEU A 418 -19.67 19.11 -39.06
C LEU A 418 -20.97 18.90 -39.88
N GLY A 419 -22.15 19.18 -39.30
CA GLY A 419 -23.44 19.02 -39.97
C GLY A 419 -23.76 17.57 -40.34
N ILE A 420 -23.27 16.60 -39.56
CA ILE A 420 -23.47 15.18 -39.82
C ILE A 420 -24.93 14.78 -39.53
N ASP A 421 -25.55 14.03 -40.44
CA ASP A 421 -26.92 13.55 -40.26
C ASP A 421 -27.04 12.47 -39.14
N ASP A 422 -28.26 12.25 -38.66
CA ASP A 422 -28.55 11.32 -37.57
C ASP A 422 -28.16 9.85 -37.88
N GLN A 423 -28.11 9.48 -39.16
CA GLN A 423 -27.75 8.12 -39.55
C GLN A 423 -26.24 7.91 -39.43
N ALA A 424 -25.44 8.86 -39.91
CA ALA A 424 -24.00 8.88 -39.72
C ALA A 424 -23.61 9.06 -38.24
N ARG A 425 -24.39 9.84 -37.46
CA ARG A 425 -24.22 9.96 -36.00
C ARG A 425 -24.31 8.60 -35.30
N LYS A 426 -25.32 7.79 -35.62
CA LYS A 426 -25.49 6.44 -35.06
C LYS A 426 -24.34 5.49 -35.43
N VAL A 427 -23.81 5.60 -36.66
CA VAL A 427 -22.66 4.81 -37.11
C VAL A 427 -21.41 5.13 -36.30
N ILE A 428 -21.25 6.37 -35.84
CA ILE A 428 -20.11 6.81 -35.01
C ILE A 428 -20.34 6.49 -33.53
N GLU A 429 -21.56 6.67 -33.02
CA GLU A 429 -21.88 6.41 -31.61
C GLU A 429 -21.77 4.94 -31.22
N GLY A 430 -22.16 4.01 -32.10
CA GLY A 430 -22.14 2.57 -31.82
C GLY A 430 -20.75 2.04 -31.42
N PRO A 431 -19.71 2.25 -32.25
CA PRO A 431 -18.33 1.89 -31.93
C PRO A 431 -17.81 2.55 -30.65
N VAL A 432 -18.13 3.83 -30.42
CA VAL A 432 -17.72 4.55 -29.21
C VAL A 432 -18.33 3.91 -27.97
N GLN A 433 -19.64 3.68 -27.97
CA GLN A 433 -20.32 2.98 -26.86
C GLN A 433 -19.75 1.59 -26.64
N SER A 434 -19.52 0.82 -27.71
CA SER A 434 -18.91 -0.51 -27.63
C SER A 434 -17.52 -0.47 -27.01
N TYR A 435 -16.67 0.50 -27.41
CA TYR A 435 -15.35 0.72 -26.84
C TYR A 435 -15.44 1.02 -25.33
N ILE A 436 -16.34 1.92 -24.93
CA ILE A 436 -16.54 2.27 -23.51
C ILE A 436 -16.99 1.06 -22.68
N TYR A 437 -17.99 0.32 -23.15
CA TYR A 437 -18.44 -0.89 -22.46
C TYR A 437 -17.33 -1.93 -22.40
N GLY A 438 -16.51 -2.02 -23.46
CA GLY A 438 -15.31 -2.83 -23.53
C GLY A 438 -14.29 -2.46 -22.45
N GLU A 439 -13.93 -1.18 -22.32
CA GLU A 439 -13.01 -0.67 -21.30
C GLU A 439 -13.54 -0.88 -19.88
N ALA A 440 -14.81 -0.59 -19.64
CA ALA A 440 -15.45 -0.82 -18.34
C ALA A 440 -15.41 -2.31 -17.97
N LYS A 441 -15.73 -3.20 -18.92
CA LYS A 441 -15.68 -4.65 -18.72
C LYS A 441 -14.24 -5.14 -18.54
N LEU A 442 -13.30 -4.62 -19.31
CA LEU A 442 -11.88 -4.97 -19.19
C LEU A 442 -11.37 -4.57 -17.81
N GLY A 443 -11.65 -3.34 -17.35
CA GLY A 443 -11.31 -2.88 -16.01
C GLY A 443 -11.98 -3.70 -14.90
N MET A 444 -13.21 -4.17 -15.14
CA MET A 444 -13.91 -5.11 -14.25
C MET A 444 -13.15 -6.44 -14.11
N ASP A 445 -12.78 -7.01 -15.25
CA ASP A 445 -12.08 -8.30 -15.32
C ASP A 445 -10.65 -8.21 -14.78
N THR A 446 -9.94 -7.11 -15.01
CA THR A 446 -8.54 -6.93 -14.59
C THR A 446 -8.38 -6.52 -13.13
N HIS A 447 -9.32 -5.77 -12.55
CA HIS A 447 -9.17 -5.27 -11.17
C HIS A 447 -9.98 -6.04 -10.14
N TYR A 448 -11.19 -6.50 -10.48
CA TYR A 448 -12.11 -7.04 -9.46
C TYR A 448 -12.09 -8.56 -9.39
N ILE A 449 -11.99 -9.27 -10.52
CA ILE A 449 -11.85 -10.74 -10.50
C ILE A 449 -10.65 -11.17 -9.64
N PRO A 450 -9.46 -10.53 -9.74
CA PRO A 450 -8.35 -10.82 -8.84
C PRO A 450 -8.70 -10.64 -7.35
N ALA A 451 -9.46 -9.61 -6.98
CA ALA A 451 -9.87 -9.41 -5.58
C ALA A 451 -10.73 -10.55 -5.04
N TYR A 452 -11.70 -11.05 -5.83
CA TYR A 452 -12.51 -12.21 -5.45
C TYR A 452 -11.70 -13.52 -5.43
N LYS A 453 -10.72 -13.67 -6.34
CA LYS A 453 -9.75 -14.76 -6.30
C LYS A 453 -8.97 -14.74 -4.99
N GLU A 454 -8.46 -13.59 -4.57
CA GLU A 454 -7.72 -13.45 -3.31
C GLU A 454 -8.59 -13.77 -2.09
N ILE A 455 -9.89 -13.42 -2.10
CA ILE A 455 -10.84 -13.86 -1.05
C ILE A 455 -10.89 -15.38 -0.96
N LEU A 456 -11.07 -16.07 -2.10
CA LEU A 456 -11.15 -17.52 -2.09
C LEU A 456 -9.85 -18.16 -1.58
N ILE A 457 -8.71 -17.64 -2.02
CA ILE A 457 -7.38 -18.10 -1.60
C ILE A 457 -7.19 -17.88 -0.10
N ALA A 458 -7.55 -16.71 0.43
CA ALA A 458 -7.48 -16.41 1.86
C ALA A 458 -8.32 -17.38 2.70
N ILE A 459 -9.53 -17.71 2.24
CA ILE A 459 -10.43 -18.64 2.92
C ILE A 459 -9.88 -20.08 2.88
N LEU A 460 -9.33 -20.51 1.74
CA LEU A 460 -8.67 -21.81 1.65
C LEU A 460 -7.49 -21.88 2.61
N LYS A 461 -6.62 -20.87 2.64
CA LYS A 461 -5.50 -20.79 3.60
C LYS A 461 -5.99 -20.83 5.04
N PHE A 462 -7.05 -20.10 5.37
CA PHE A 462 -7.62 -20.04 6.71
C PHE A 462 -8.11 -21.41 7.23
N HIS A 463 -8.50 -22.32 6.34
CA HIS A 463 -8.99 -23.66 6.67
C HIS A 463 -7.92 -24.76 6.63
N LEU A 464 -6.76 -24.50 6.03
CA LEU A 464 -5.64 -25.44 5.95
C LEU A 464 -4.68 -25.32 7.14
N GLY A 465 -4.04 -26.42 7.52
CA GLY A 465 -2.97 -26.41 8.52
C GLY A 465 -1.79 -25.57 8.06
N GLU A 466 -1.10 -24.92 9.01
CA GLU A 466 0.01 -23.99 8.73
C GLU A 466 1.21 -24.68 8.04
N SER A 467 1.35 -25.99 8.16
CA SER A 467 2.37 -26.80 7.47
C SER A 467 2.04 -27.09 6.01
N TYR A 468 0.80 -26.81 5.57
CA TYR A 468 0.32 -27.14 4.24
C TYR A 468 0.29 -25.91 3.35
N TYR A 469 0.69 -26.12 2.11
CA TYR A 469 0.69 -25.13 1.04
C TYR A 469 -0.21 -25.65 -0.07
N PHE A 470 -0.72 -24.76 -0.91
CA PHE A 470 -1.43 -25.19 -2.10
C PHE A 470 -0.99 -24.39 -3.31
N ASP A 471 -1.12 -25.04 -4.46
CA ASP A 471 -0.93 -24.44 -5.77
C ASP A 471 -2.19 -24.65 -6.60
N ILE A 472 -2.54 -23.64 -7.39
CA ILE A 472 -3.68 -23.71 -8.29
C ILE A 472 -3.09 -23.94 -9.67
N ASP A 473 -3.46 -25.04 -10.31
CA ASP A 473 -2.89 -25.38 -11.60
C ASP A 473 -3.36 -24.39 -12.68
N HIS A 474 -2.49 -23.42 -12.96
CA HIS A 474 -2.71 -22.35 -13.92
C HIS A 474 -2.14 -22.69 -15.31
N HIS A 475 -1.37 -23.77 -15.42
CA HIS A 475 -0.55 -24.05 -16.60
C HIS A 475 -1.27 -24.84 -17.69
N VAL A 476 -2.47 -25.37 -17.43
CA VAL A 476 -3.11 -26.36 -18.32
C VAL A 476 -4.02 -25.74 -19.38
N HIS A 477 -4.53 -24.51 -19.20
CA HIS A 477 -5.54 -23.93 -20.08
C HIS A 477 -5.31 -22.43 -20.40
N ARG A 478 -5.03 -22.10 -21.66
CA ARG A 478 -4.87 -20.70 -22.11
C ARG A 478 -6.20 -20.02 -22.50
N ASN A 479 -7.28 -20.79 -22.56
CA ASN A 479 -8.45 -20.40 -23.36
C ASN A 479 -9.63 -19.87 -22.54
N PHE A 480 -9.67 -20.11 -21.22
CA PHE A 480 -10.77 -19.67 -20.36
C PHE A 480 -10.32 -19.21 -18.97
N ASN A 481 -11.16 -18.42 -18.31
CA ASN A 481 -10.94 -17.96 -16.93
C ASN A 481 -11.14 -19.09 -15.93
N TYR A 482 -10.17 -19.29 -15.04
CA TYR A 482 -10.23 -20.31 -13.98
C TYR A 482 -11.04 -19.92 -12.76
N PHE A 483 -11.57 -18.71 -12.75
CA PHE A 483 -12.30 -18.14 -11.62
C PHE A 483 -13.62 -17.57 -12.13
N GLY A 484 -14.70 -18.01 -11.50
CA GLY A 484 -16.04 -17.54 -11.78
C GLY A 484 -16.63 -16.81 -10.59
N ILE A 485 -17.41 -15.76 -10.84
CA ILE A 485 -18.18 -15.05 -9.81
C ILE A 485 -19.64 -15.00 -10.24
N LYS A 486 -20.54 -15.30 -9.31
CA LYS A 486 -21.98 -15.15 -9.49
C LYS A 486 -22.56 -14.41 -8.30
N LYS A 487 -23.25 -13.32 -8.60
CA LYS A 487 -23.97 -12.49 -7.64
C LYS A 487 -25.46 -12.61 -7.88
N ASP A 488 -26.26 -12.45 -6.82
CA ASP A 488 -27.72 -12.48 -6.91
C ASP A 488 -28.26 -11.62 -8.06
N ASN A 489 -29.02 -12.28 -8.93
CA ASN A 489 -29.88 -11.74 -9.99
C ASN A 489 -29.30 -10.67 -10.93
N SER A 490 -27.98 -10.43 -10.93
CA SER A 490 -27.39 -9.29 -11.65
C SER A 490 -26.17 -9.64 -12.49
N TYR A 491 -25.22 -10.39 -11.93
CA TYR A 491 -23.92 -10.62 -12.56
C TYR A 491 -23.51 -12.10 -12.45
N ASP A 492 -23.56 -12.81 -13.58
CA ASP A 492 -23.24 -14.23 -13.68
C ASP A 492 -22.12 -14.47 -14.71
N LEU A 493 -20.88 -14.19 -14.31
CA LEU A 493 -19.71 -14.57 -15.11
C LEU A 493 -19.41 -16.06 -14.95
N MET A 494 -19.68 -16.61 -13.76
CA MET A 494 -19.37 -17.99 -13.42
C MET A 494 -19.99 -19.01 -14.36
N THR A 495 -21.29 -18.89 -14.70
CA THR A 495 -21.96 -19.87 -15.55
C THR A 495 -21.39 -19.85 -16.97
N ARG A 496 -21.13 -18.66 -17.51
CA ARG A 496 -20.50 -18.49 -18.82
C ARG A 496 -19.11 -19.14 -18.84
N ASP A 497 -18.29 -18.85 -17.84
CA ASP A 497 -16.91 -19.31 -17.79
C ASP A 497 -16.83 -20.84 -17.57
N ILE A 498 -17.73 -21.41 -16.74
CA ILE A 498 -17.87 -22.88 -16.60
C ILE A 498 -18.29 -23.53 -17.93
N ASN A 499 -19.27 -22.97 -18.63
CA ASN A 499 -19.73 -23.53 -19.89
C ASN A 499 -18.65 -23.48 -20.98
N SER A 500 -17.92 -22.37 -21.08
CA SER A 500 -16.74 -22.24 -21.97
C SER A 500 -15.69 -23.30 -21.62
N ALA A 501 -15.33 -23.43 -20.33
CA ALA A 501 -14.39 -24.46 -19.88
C ALA A 501 -14.83 -25.90 -20.22
N ILE A 502 -16.13 -26.22 -20.09
CA ILE A 502 -16.67 -27.54 -20.45
C ILE A 502 -16.58 -27.77 -21.97
N SER A 503 -16.90 -26.76 -22.76
CA SER A 503 -16.90 -26.85 -24.23
C SER A 503 -15.49 -26.99 -24.81
N GLU A 504 -14.51 -26.33 -24.19
CA GLU A 504 -13.13 -26.27 -24.67
C GLU A 504 -12.25 -27.40 -24.12
N SER A 505 -12.66 -28.06 -23.03
CA SER A 505 -11.93 -29.21 -22.50
C SER A 505 -12.04 -30.39 -23.47
N ASN A 506 -10.93 -31.13 -23.68
CA ASN A 506 -10.94 -32.38 -24.44
C ASN A 506 -10.84 -33.61 -23.52
N ASP A 507 -10.43 -33.43 -22.27
CA ASP A 507 -10.30 -34.49 -21.26
C ASP A 507 -11.69 -34.85 -20.68
N PRO A 508 -12.17 -36.10 -20.87
CA PRO A 508 -13.46 -36.55 -20.34
C PRO A 508 -13.56 -36.42 -18.82
N ASP A 509 -12.47 -36.68 -18.09
CA ASP A 509 -12.45 -36.59 -16.63
C ASP A 509 -12.58 -35.13 -16.19
N ARG A 510 -11.89 -34.23 -16.88
CA ARG A 510 -12.01 -32.80 -16.64
C ARG A 510 -13.40 -32.25 -16.95
N LYS A 511 -14.04 -32.70 -18.05
CA LYS A 511 -15.45 -32.35 -18.32
C LYS A 511 -16.36 -32.82 -17.20
N HIS A 512 -16.12 -34.02 -16.67
CA HIS A 512 -16.89 -34.59 -15.56
C HIS A 512 -16.76 -33.75 -14.29
N GLU A 513 -15.53 -33.32 -13.95
CA GLU A 513 -15.25 -32.40 -12.83
C GLU A 513 -15.98 -31.05 -12.98
N LEU A 514 -15.91 -30.43 -14.17
CA LEU A 514 -16.55 -29.15 -14.43
C LEU A 514 -18.09 -29.25 -14.41
N ASN A 515 -18.65 -30.36 -14.89
CA ASN A 515 -20.09 -30.63 -14.78
C ASN A 515 -20.52 -30.83 -13.31
N HIS A 516 -19.68 -31.47 -12.48
CA HIS A 516 -19.91 -31.57 -11.04
C HIS A 516 -19.96 -30.18 -10.40
N LEU A 517 -18.99 -29.30 -10.71
CA LEU A 517 -18.98 -27.91 -10.25
C LEU A 517 -20.23 -27.15 -10.72
N SER A 518 -20.59 -27.25 -12.00
CA SER A 518 -21.79 -26.61 -12.58
C SER A 518 -23.06 -26.96 -11.79
N LYS A 519 -23.24 -28.24 -11.44
CA LYS A 519 -24.35 -28.71 -10.61
C LYS A 519 -24.34 -28.07 -9.21
N SER A 520 -23.17 -27.88 -8.60
CA SER A 520 -23.03 -27.24 -7.29
C SER A 520 -23.28 -25.72 -7.34
N VAL A 521 -22.90 -25.06 -8.43
CA VAL A 521 -23.11 -23.64 -8.70
C VAL A 521 -24.59 -23.31 -8.93
N ASN A 522 -25.31 -24.16 -9.67
CA ASN A 522 -26.72 -23.95 -10.02
C ASN A 522 -27.70 -24.14 -8.85
N ARG A 523 -27.24 -24.65 -7.70
CA ARG A 523 -28.09 -24.71 -6.49
C ARG A 523 -28.46 -23.30 -6.02
N LYS A 524 -29.74 -23.07 -5.73
CA LYS A 524 -30.23 -21.79 -5.20
C LYS A 524 -29.49 -21.44 -3.90
N PHE A 525 -28.97 -20.22 -3.84
CA PHE A 525 -28.33 -19.61 -2.68
C PHE A 525 -28.47 -18.11 -2.88
N ASP A 526 -28.94 -17.43 -1.85
CA ASP A 526 -29.11 -15.97 -1.84
C ASP A 526 -27.85 -15.35 -1.25
N GLY A 527 -26.95 -14.95 -2.14
CA GLY A 527 -25.67 -14.35 -1.81
C GLY A 527 -24.63 -14.47 -2.93
N ILE A 528 -23.37 -14.28 -2.54
CA ILE A 528 -22.24 -14.31 -3.46
C ILE A 528 -21.74 -15.75 -3.60
N LYS A 529 -21.40 -16.12 -4.84
CA LYS A 529 -20.70 -17.35 -5.15
C LYS A 529 -19.38 -17.05 -5.85
N ILE A 530 -18.30 -17.67 -5.39
CA ILE A 530 -16.97 -17.60 -6.00
C ILE A 530 -16.51 -19.03 -6.26
N ALA A 531 -16.10 -19.35 -7.49
CA ALA A 531 -15.67 -20.68 -7.88
C ALA A 531 -14.24 -20.63 -8.43
N CYS A 532 -13.39 -21.57 -7.99
CA CYS A 532 -12.16 -21.92 -8.68
C CYS A 532 -12.45 -23.17 -9.52
N LEU A 533 -12.31 -23.01 -10.83
CA LEU A 533 -12.51 -24.09 -11.79
C LEU A 533 -11.27 -24.99 -11.81
N SER A 534 -10.05 -24.44 -11.67
CA SER A 534 -8.78 -25.18 -11.67
C SER A 534 -8.66 -26.22 -10.56
N ARG A 535 -7.92 -27.29 -10.85
CA ARG A 535 -7.47 -28.23 -9.83
C ARG A 535 -6.51 -27.53 -8.87
N ILE A 536 -6.62 -27.84 -7.59
CA ILE A 536 -5.78 -27.30 -6.52
C ILE A 536 -4.99 -28.46 -5.93
N THR A 537 -3.66 -28.37 -5.96
CA THR A 537 -2.79 -29.39 -5.35
C THR A 537 -2.32 -28.91 -3.99
N ILE A 538 -2.41 -29.78 -2.97
CA ILE A 538 -1.96 -29.50 -1.61
C ILE A 538 -0.64 -30.20 -1.34
N TYR A 539 0.32 -29.44 -0.84
CA TYR A 539 1.68 -29.85 -0.55
C TYR A 539 2.01 -29.75 0.93
N ASP A 540 2.89 -30.64 1.38
CA ASP A 540 3.56 -30.63 2.68
C ASP A 540 5.06 -30.50 2.46
N TYR A 541 5.59 -29.28 2.61
CA TYR A 541 7.00 -28.98 2.35
C TYR A 541 7.94 -29.49 3.46
N SER A 542 7.41 -30.05 4.55
CA SER A 542 8.24 -30.76 5.54
C SER A 542 8.74 -32.12 5.04
N LYS A 543 8.16 -32.63 3.94
CA LYS A 543 8.51 -33.91 3.33
C LYS A 543 9.47 -33.78 2.16
N ASN A 544 10.08 -34.91 1.79
CA ASN A 544 10.91 -35.05 0.60
C ASN A 544 10.13 -34.68 -0.67
N PRO A 545 10.78 -34.08 -1.69
CA PRO A 545 10.12 -33.61 -2.92
C PRO A 545 9.12 -34.59 -3.56
N SER A 546 9.45 -35.89 -3.59
CA SER A 546 8.59 -36.96 -4.14
C SER A 546 7.33 -37.26 -3.32
N GLU A 547 7.31 -36.85 -2.05
CA GLU A 547 6.25 -37.13 -1.08
C GLU A 547 5.50 -35.85 -0.64
N ARG A 548 5.85 -34.70 -1.22
CA ARG A 548 5.23 -33.42 -0.87
C ARG A 548 3.75 -33.38 -1.22
N LYS A 549 3.33 -33.97 -2.35
CA LYS A 549 1.93 -33.97 -2.77
C LYS A 549 1.10 -34.80 -1.80
N VAL A 550 0.19 -34.17 -1.07
CA VAL A 550 -0.69 -34.83 -0.10
C VAL A 550 -2.00 -35.27 -0.73
N THR A 551 -2.65 -34.35 -1.43
CA THR A 551 -3.94 -34.54 -2.10
C THR A 551 -4.16 -33.45 -3.13
N ASP A 552 -5.11 -33.64 -4.02
CA ASP A 552 -5.70 -32.63 -4.90
C ASP A 552 -7.16 -32.35 -4.53
N ILE A 553 -7.67 -31.25 -5.06
CA ILE A 553 -9.08 -30.83 -5.06
C ILE A 553 -9.43 -30.44 -6.49
N ASP A 554 -10.49 -31.02 -7.07
CA ASP A 554 -10.80 -30.78 -8.48
C ASP A 554 -11.34 -29.38 -8.76
N SER A 555 -12.13 -28.85 -7.82
CA SER A 555 -12.68 -27.51 -7.85
C SER A 555 -13.14 -27.05 -6.48
N VAL A 556 -13.23 -25.74 -6.30
CA VAL A 556 -13.69 -25.11 -5.06
C VAL A 556 -14.84 -24.17 -5.34
N LEU A 557 -15.86 -24.19 -4.49
CA LEU A 557 -16.98 -23.26 -4.52
C LEU A 557 -17.23 -22.66 -3.14
N LEU A 558 -17.05 -21.35 -3.04
CA LEU A 558 -17.42 -20.56 -1.87
C LEU A 558 -18.79 -19.91 -2.11
N LYS A 559 -19.65 -19.95 -1.10
CA LYS A 559 -20.96 -19.28 -1.07
C LYS A 559 -21.07 -18.51 0.24
N PHE A 560 -21.46 -17.25 0.21
CA PHE A 560 -21.69 -16.51 1.45
C PHE A 560 -22.67 -15.36 1.30
N ASN A 561 -23.32 -15.03 2.42
CA ASN A 561 -24.07 -13.80 2.64
C ASN A 561 -23.77 -13.30 4.07
N SER A 562 -24.57 -12.37 4.60
CA SER A 562 -24.35 -11.82 5.93
C SER A 562 -24.53 -12.81 7.07
N GLU A 563 -25.18 -13.95 6.83
CA GLU A 563 -25.59 -14.92 7.86
C GLU A 563 -24.85 -16.25 7.77
N VAL A 564 -24.46 -16.67 6.56
CA VAL A 564 -23.88 -18.00 6.34
C VAL A 564 -22.73 -17.95 5.36
N MET A 565 -21.68 -18.73 5.65
CA MET A 565 -20.60 -19.04 4.72
C MET A 565 -20.53 -20.56 4.50
N ILE A 566 -20.40 -20.98 3.24
CA ILE A 566 -20.28 -22.37 2.82
C ILE A 566 -19.09 -22.49 1.89
N LEU A 567 -18.09 -23.25 2.29
CA LEU A 567 -16.97 -23.67 1.45
C LEU A 567 -17.17 -25.13 1.02
N GLU A 568 -17.26 -25.35 -0.28
CA GLU A 568 -17.41 -26.66 -0.90
C GLU A 568 -16.11 -27.04 -1.63
N LEU A 569 -15.45 -28.10 -1.18
CA LEU A 569 -14.28 -28.69 -1.84
C LEU A 569 -14.75 -29.94 -2.60
N ASN A 570 -14.79 -29.87 -3.92
CA ASN A 570 -15.37 -30.93 -4.75
C ASN A 570 -14.31 -31.96 -5.13
N GLU A 571 -14.68 -33.23 -5.02
CA GLU A 571 -13.91 -34.38 -5.47
C GLU A 571 -14.81 -35.22 -6.39
N SER A 572 -14.39 -35.38 -7.63
CA SER A 572 -15.15 -35.99 -8.71
C SER A 572 -14.44 -37.25 -9.15
N LYS A 573 -15.20 -38.29 -9.49
CA LYS A 573 -14.64 -39.53 -10.02
C LYS A 573 -15.47 -39.96 -11.22
N ASN A 574 -14.82 -40.28 -12.32
CA ASN A 574 -15.45 -40.82 -13.51
C ASN A 574 -15.38 -42.36 -13.48
N THR A 575 -15.96 -42.98 -12.45
CA THR A 575 -15.92 -44.43 -12.23
C THR A 575 -17.33 -45.00 -12.08
N ARG A 576 -17.45 -46.33 -11.97
CA ARG A 576 -18.74 -47.01 -11.76
C ARG A 576 -19.39 -46.67 -10.41
N ARG A 577 -18.60 -46.27 -9.40
CA ARG A 577 -19.08 -45.94 -8.03
C ARG A 577 -18.46 -44.61 -7.57
N PRO A 578 -18.79 -43.51 -8.26
CA PRO A 578 -18.02 -42.28 -8.15
C PRO A 578 -18.08 -41.66 -6.74
N GLU A 579 -19.19 -41.79 -6.03
CA GLU A 579 -19.38 -41.26 -4.68
C GLU A 579 -18.47 -41.96 -3.65
N ARG A 580 -18.33 -43.29 -3.76
CA ARG A 580 -17.50 -44.09 -2.84
C ARG A 580 -16.03 -43.75 -3.02
N ASP A 581 -15.58 -43.65 -4.26
CA ASP A 581 -14.19 -43.40 -4.61
C ASP A 581 -13.79 -41.96 -4.22
N ALA A 582 -14.63 -40.97 -4.50
CA ALA A 582 -14.41 -39.59 -4.08
C ALA A 582 -14.35 -39.44 -2.55
N ARG A 583 -15.22 -40.15 -1.81
CA ARG A 583 -15.23 -40.13 -0.34
C ARG A 583 -13.93 -40.64 0.26
N ARG A 584 -13.24 -41.58 -0.39
CA ARG A 584 -11.93 -42.08 0.05
C ARG A 584 -10.87 -40.99 -0.06
N ASP A 585 -10.85 -40.22 -1.14
CA ASP A 585 -9.88 -39.15 -1.34
C ASP A 585 -10.18 -37.92 -0.46
N ILE A 586 -11.45 -37.57 -0.25
CA ILE A 586 -11.84 -36.54 0.73
C ILE A 586 -11.35 -36.87 2.15
N ASN A 587 -11.24 -38.16 2.52
CA ASN A 587 -10.68 -38.50 3.83
C ASN A 587 -9.19 -38.15 3.97
N LYS A 588 -8.43 -38.03 2.87
CA LYS A 588 -7.08 -37.48 2.89
C LYS A 588 -7.12 -35.96 3.09
N LEU A 589 -8.04 -35.28 2.40
CA LEU A 589 -8.26 -33.83 2.54
C LEU A 589 -8.61 -33.42 3.98
N LYS A 590 -9.36 -34.24 4.73
CA LYS A 590 -9.62 -33.98 6.16
C LYS A 590 -8.36 -33.82 7.00
N LYS A 591 -7.29 -34.55 6.67
CA LYS A 591 -6.04 -34.53 7.44
C LYS A 591 -5.28 -33.22 7.29
N VAL A 592 -5.54 -32.46 6.22
CA VAL A 592 -4.88 -31.17 5.98
C VAL A 592 -5.65 -29.98 6.52
N LEU A 593 -6.89 -30.19 6.99
CA LEU A 593 -7.72 -29.14 7.58
C LEU A 593 -7.30 -28.83 9.01
N ASN A 594 -7.35 -27.55 9.39
CA ASN A 594 -7.03 -27.09 10.73
C ASN A 594 -8.26 -26.99 11.65
N LYS A 595 -8.04 -26.48 12.87
CA LYS A 595 -9.08 -26.27 13.90
C LYS A 595 -10.20 -25.29 13.50
N ASN A 596 -10.02 -24.48 12.46
CA ASN A 596 -11.02 -23.53 11.97
C ASN A 596 -12.08 -24.22 11.09
N SER A 597 -11.84 -25.45 10.67
CA SER A 597 -12.74 -26.23 9.81
C SER A 597 -13.77 -27.03 10.61
N LYS A 598 -14.28 -26.51 11.74
CA LYS A 598 -15.22 -27.23 12.61
C LYS A 598 -16.53 -27.53 11.87
N GLY A 599 -17.14 -28.67 12.20
CA GLY A 599 -18.47 -29.03 11.69
C GLY A 599 -18.53 -29.36 10.20
N TYR A 600 -17.40 -29.70 9.55
CA TYR A 600 -17.44 -30.13 8.15
C TYR A 600 -18.29 -31.41 7.97
N ARG A 601 -18.91 -31.54 6.80
CA ARG A 601 -19.66 -32.74 6.40
C ARG A 601 -19.24 -33.20 5.01
N ILE A 602 -19.23 -34.51 4.77
CA ILE A 602 -19.12 -35.05 3.42
C ILE A 602 -20.53 -35.17 2.84
N GLN A 603 -20.75 -34.59 1.66
CA GLN A 603 -22.00 -34.73 0.91
C GLN A 603 -21.73 -35.44 -0.41
N GLU A 604 -22.46 -36.52 -0.67
CA GLU A 604 -22.41 -37.21 -1.96
C GLU A 604 -23.15 -36.39 -3.03
N VAL A 605 -22.63 -36.40 -4.25
CA VAL A 605 -23.23 -35.77 -5.42
C VAL A 605 -23.50 -36.84 -6.45
N LYS A 606 -24.75 -37.33 -6.46
CA LYS A 606 -25.20 -38.45 -7.29
C LYS A 606 -24.73 -38.32 -8.74
N GLY A 607 -24.01 -39.34 -9.20
CA GLY A 607 -23.49 -39.49 -10.55
C GLY A 607 -22.17 -38.76 -10.82
N TYR A 608 -21.60 -38.05 -9.84
CA TYR A 608 -20.39 -37.24 -10.04
C TYR A 608 -19.26 -37.57 -9.06
N GLY A 609 -19.58 -37.70 -7.78
CA GLY A 609 -18.56 -37.86 -6.73
C GLY A 609 -19.06 -37.42 -5.36
N ALA A 610 -18.21 -36.74 -4.60
CA ALA A 610 -18.53 -36.23 -3.29
C ALA A 610 -17.90 -34.85 -3.06
N LYS A 611 -18.34 -34.13 -2.03
CA LYS A 611 -17.74 -32.87 -1.63
C LYS A 611 -17.63 -32.73 -0.14
N LEU A 612 -16.56 -32.09 0.31
CA LEU A 612 -16.39 -31.67 1.70
C LEU A 612 -17.00 -30.27 1.85
N VAL A 613 -17.96 -30.14 2.75
CA VAL A 613 -18.69 -28.90 2.99
C VAL A 613 -18.33 -28.39 4.38
N ILE A 614 -17.68 -27.22 4.44
CA ILE A 614 -17.45 -26.46 5.67
C ILE A 614 -18.50 -25.35 5.71
N LYS A 615 -19.20 -25.20 6.85
CA LYS A 615 -20.25 -24.19 7.03
C LYS A 615 -19.99 -23.41 8.31
N HIS A 616 -19.98 -22.08 8.20
CA HIS A 616 -19.96 -21.15 9.33
C HIS A 616 -21.24 -20.33 9.37
#